data_AF-B8DPY0-F1
#
_entry.id   AF-B8DPY0-F1
#
_cell.length_a   1.000
_cell.length_b   1.000
_cell.length_c   1.000
_cell.angle_alpha   90.00
_cell.angle_beta   90.00
_cell.angle_gamma   90.00
#
_symmetry.space_group_name_H-M   'P 1'
#
loop_
_entity.id
_entity.type
_entity.pdbx_description
1 polymer ?
#
loop_
_entity_poly.entity_id
_entity_poly.type
_entity_poly.pdbx_seq_one_letter_code
_entity_poly.pdbx_strand_id
1 'polypeptide(L)'
;MPFTLFRTPITAEAYAARTATPARTFGLRALLLLTLLLVASALSGCATQEPLKPYNPMGVSGKVNPEAEKYFAMAHVLWKGGETCTEPEKAVAYLNKAIEIQPDYWQAFARRGLAYSEMGLWDEAFDDLTRAVRQHPSAENYAWRGLVAFRMGNQLGARKDLTRSLELDSSQHRAWNYRAAVELAEDEIAAACADFAKGCSNGDCTGMESARRQGVCK
;
A
#
# COMPACT_ATOMS: atom_id res chain seq x y z
N MET A 1 3.98 30.19 62.30
CA MET A 1 5.34 29.74 62.68
C MET A 1 5.97 29.05 61.47
N PRO A 2 6.87 29.73 60.73
CA PRO A 2 7.70 29.14 59.67
C PRO A 2 9.13 28.89 60.18
N PHE A 3 9.82 27.83 59.76
CA PHE A 3 11.29 27.73 59.77
C PHE A 3 11.66 26.58 58.82
N THR A 4 12.13 26.85 57.58
CA THR A 4 13.45 27.29 57.08
C THR A 4 14.21 26.15 56.40
N LEU A 5 14.61 26.49 55.17
CA LEU A 5 15.52 25.86 54.22
C LEU A 5 16.89 25.44 54.79
N PHE A 6 17.60 24.52 54.12
CA PHE A 6 19.00 24.62 53.63
C PHE A 6 19.39 23.25 52.99
N ARG A 7 19.58 23.14 51.67
CA ARG A 7 20.78 23.33 50.81
C ARG A 7 21.80 22.17 50.86
N THR A 8 22.05 21.64 49.65
CA THR A 8 23.09 20.75 49.06
C THR A 8 24.54 20.90 49.61
N PRO A 9 25.59 20.08 49.27
CA PRO A 9 25.82 19.24 48.05
C PRO A 9 26.67 17.93 48.16
N ILE A 10 26.70 17.18 47.05
CA ILE A 10 27.79 16.46 46.31
C ILE A 10 29.07 15.99 47.06
N THR A 11 29.47 14.72 46.87
CA THR A 11 30.75 14.16 46.31
C THR A 11 30.83 12.66 46.65
N ALA A 12 30.90 11.71 45.69
CA ALA A 12 32.05 11.23 44.90
C ALA A 12 33.00 10.25 45.65
N GLU A 13 33.50 9.25 44.90
CA GLU A 13 34.47 8.17 45.25
C GLU A 13 33.85 6.93 45.93
N ALA A 14 34.22 5.66 45.68
CA ALA A 14 35.48 5.08 45.23
C ALA A 14 35.31 3.60 44.75
N TYR A 15 36.17 3.19 43.80
CA TYR A 15 36.98 1.94 43.77
C TYR A 15 36.37 0.52 43.68
N ALA A 16 36.70 -0.16 42.57
CA ALA A 16 37.48 -1.43 42.49
C ALA A 16 37.61 -1.83 40.99
N ALA A 17 38.75 -1.76 40.30
CA ALA A 17 40.04 -2.49 40.40
C ALA A 17 40.15 -3.74 39.47
N ARG A 18 41.05 -3.59 38.46
CA ARG A 18 41.97 -4.58 37.81
C ARG A 18 41.32 -5.66 36.92
N THR A 19 41.88 -6.07 35.78
CA THR A 19 43.30 -6.37 35.47
C THR A 19 43.69 -6.09 34.00
N ALA A 20 44.97 -5.79 33.83
CA ALA A 20 45.70 -5.50 32.59
C ALA A 20 46.02 -6.73 31.72
N THR A 21 46.40 -6.49 30.46
CA THR A 21 47.49 -7.17 29.70
C THR A 21 47.73 -6.45 28.36
N PRO A 22 48.91 -6.61 27.71
CA PRO A 22 49.73 -5.46 27.34
C PRO A 22 49.77 -5.12 25.84
N ALA A 23 50.16 -3.87 25.58
CA ALA A 23 50.59 -3.37 24.28
C ALA A 23 52.02 -3.84 23.95
N ARG A 24 52.26 -4.20 22.69
CA ARG A 24 53.60 -4.33 22.09
C ARG A 24 53.79 -3.21 21.07
N THR A 25 54.79 -2.38 21.35
CA THR A 25 55.28 -1.25 20.58
C THR A 25 56.22 -1.68 19.46
N PHE A 26 56.03 -1.17 18.25
CA PHE A 26 57.04 -0.91 17.21
C PHE A 26 56.33 0.08 16.25
N GLY A 27 56.80 1.26 15.89
CA GLY A 27 58.14 1.81 15.69
C GLY A 27 57.99 2.74 14.48
N LEU A 28 57.95 4.06 14.69
CA LEU A 28 57.90 5.04 13.59
C LEU A 28 59.22 4.97 12.80
N ARG A 29 59.16 4.71 11.50
CA ARG A 29 60.15 5.24 10.55
C ARG A 29 59.49 5.65 9.24
N ALA A 30 59.91 6.83 8.82
CA ALA A 30 59.40 7.64 7.73
C ALA A 30 59.77 7.08 6.34
N LEU A 31 59.04 7.60 5.34
CA LEU A 31 59.34 7.68 3.90
C LEU A 31 59.52 6.34 3.17
N LEU A 32 58.65 6.07 2.17
CA LEU A 32 59.06 5.79 0.78
C LEU A 32 57.85 5.61 -0.15
N LEU A 33 57.79 6.52 -1.11
CA LEU A 33 57.30 6.47 -2.50
C LEU A 33 56.68 5.16 -3.07
N LEU A 34 55.60 5.37 -3.83
CA LEU A 34 55.17 4.66 -5.06
C LEU A 34 55.03 3.13 -5.03
N THR A 35 53.80 2.62 -5.11
CA THR A 35 53.43 1.52 -6.03
C THR A 35 51.90 1.49 -6.24
N LEU A 36 51.47 1.70 -7.48
CA LEU A 36 50.19 1.21 -8.01
C LEU A 36 50.11 -0.31 -7.82
N LEU A 37 48.94 -0.85 -7.46
CA LEU A 37 48.25 -1.96 -8.16
C LEU A 37 47.04 -2.47 -7.35
N LEU A 38 45.87 -2.39 -8.01
CA LEU A 38 44.77 -3.36 -7.99
C LEU A 38 44.09 -3.70 -6.64
N VAL A 39 43.02 -2.97 -6.33
CA VAL A 39 41.82 -3.58 -5.76
C VAL A 39 40.61 -3.11 -6.58
N ALA A 40 40.40 -3.76 -7.71
CA ALA A 40 39.16 -3.68 -8.48
C ALA A 40 38.46 -5.04 -8.36
N SER A 41 37.67 -5.23 -7.31
CA SER A 41 36.85 -6.42 -7.15
C SER A 41 35.51 -6.09 -6.50
N ALA A 42 34.47 -6.14 -7.34
CA ALA A 42 33.10 -6.48 -6.99
C ALA A 42 32.34 -5.52 -6.05
N LEU A 43 31.93 -4.36 -6.58
CA LEU A 43 30.59 -3.88 -6.29
C LEU A 43 29.61 -4.73 -7.10
N SER A 44 29.19 -5.84 -6.51
CA SER A 44 28.02 -6.61 -6.97
C SER A 44 26.86 -5.65 -7.17
N GLY A 45 26.24 -5.75 -8.34
CA GLY A 45 25.30 -4.79 -8.86
C GLY A 45 24.24 -4.35 -7.86
N CYS A 46 24.23 -3.05 -7.56
CA CYS A 46 22.97 -2.36 -7.38
C CYS A 46 22.24 -2.49 -8.72
N ALA A 47 21.40 -3.52 -8.85
CA ALA A 47 20.32 -3.50 -9.81
C ALA A 47 19.56 -2.21 -9.49
N THR A 48 19.73 -1.20 -10.32
CA THR A 48 18.90 -0.01 -10.30
C THR A 48 17.50 -0.53 -10.55
N GLN A 49 16.71 -0.69 -9.48
CA GLN A 49 15.26 -0.68 -9.62
C GLN A 49 14.97 0.59 -10.40
N GLU A 50 14.47 0.41 -11.61
CA GLU A 50 13.94 1.50 -12.40
C GLU A 50 12.98 2.24 -11.45
N PRO A 51 13.17 3.56 -11.24
CA PRO A 51 12.37 4.28 -10.26
C PRO A 51 10.90 4.01 -10.57
N LEU A 52 10.13 3.58 -9.55
CA LEU A 52 8.70 3.33 -9.70
C LEU A 52 8.12 4.52 -10.45
N LYS A 53 7.62 4.25 -11.66
CA LYS A 53 7.10 5.29 -12.53
C LYS A 53 6.01 6.00 -11.72
N PRO A 54 6.11 7.33 -11.50
CA PRO A 54 5.16 8.03 -10.66
C PRO A 54 3.74 7.69 -11.13
N TYR A 55 2.87 7.27 -10.20
CA TYR A 55 1.44 7.16 -10.47
C TYR A 55 1.01 8.52 -11.02
N ASN A 56 0.68 8.55 -12.31
CA ASN A 56 0.28 9.76 -13.00
C ASN A 56 -1.25 9.77 -13.04
N PRO A 57 -1.93 10.44 -12.09
CA PRO A 57 -3.39 10.52 -12.08
C PRO A 57 -3.95 11.31 -13.28
N MET A 58 -3.08 11.90 -14.12
CA MET A 58 -3.42 12.85 -15.19
C MET A 58 -3.16 12.31 -16.61
N GLY A 59 -2.97 11.01 -16.78
CA GLY A 59 -3.31 10.34 -18.04
C GLY A 59 -2.59 10.75 -19.35
N VAL A 60 -1.54 11.57 -19.34
CA VAL A 60 -0.89 12.00 -20.60
C VAL A 60 0.09 10.94 -21.14
N SER A 61 -0.39 9.71 -21.37
CA SER A 61 0.34 8.75 -22.22
C SER A 61 0.09 9.00 -23.72
N GLY A 62 -0.68 10.05 -24.06
CA GLY A 62 -1.12 10.39 -25.43
C GLY A 62 -2.14 9.40 -26.02
N LYS A 63 -2.61 8.42 -25.25
CA LYS A 63 -3.56 7.38 -25.71
C LYS A 63 -5.02 7.71 -25.39
N VAL A 64 -5.26 8.66 -24.49
CA VAL A 64 -6.60 9.05 -24.04
C VAL A 64 -6.98 10.38 -24.68
N ASN A 65 -8.22 10.49 -25.16
CA ASN A 65 -8.76 11.75 -25.66
C ASN A 65 -8.74 12.83 -24.53
N PRO A 66 -8.15 14.01 -24.76
CA PRO A 66 -8.08 15.06 -23.73
C PRO A 66 -9.43 15.51 -23.16
N GLU A 67 -10.50 15.48 -23.97
CA GLU A 67 -11.85 15.81 -23.48
C GLU A 67 -12.40 14.69 -22.59
N ALA A 68 -12.13 13.41 -22.92
CA ALA A 68 -12.48 12.30 -22.02
C ALA A 68 -11.72 12.40 -20.69
N GLU A 69 -10.44 12.74 -20.75
CA GLU A 69 -9.57 12.94 -19.58
C GLU A 69 -10.11 14.03 -18.65
N LYS A 70 -10.58 15.15 -19.21
CA LYS A 70 -11.18 16.23 -18.44
C LYS A 70 -12.36 15.75 -17.61
N TYR A 71 -13.29 14.99 -18.20
CA TYR A 71 -14.43 14.44 -17.46
C TYR A 71 -13.98 13.39 -16.43
N PHE A 72 -13.01 12.55 -16.77
CA PHE A 72 -12.43 11.61 -15.81
C PHE A 72 -11.82 12.33 -14.60
N ALA A 73 -11.07 13.42 -14.81
CA ALA A 73 -10.50 14.24 -13.76
C ALA A 73 -11.59 14.90 -12.89
N MET A 74 -12.68 15.38 -13.49
CA MET A 74 -13.84 15.91 -12.76
C MET A 74 -14.52 14.85 -11.87
N ALA A 75 -14.54 13.59 -12.30
CA ALA A 75 -15.00 12.50 -11.44
C ALA A 75 -13.98 12.17 -10.35
N HIS A 76 -12.67 12.21 -10.66
CA HIS A 76 -11.60 11.85 -9.73
C HIS A 76 -11.56 12.74 -8.48
N VAL A 77 -11.83 14.05 -8.63
CA VAL A 77 -11.84 14.98 -7.48
C VAL A 77 -12.97 14.71 -6.47
N LEU A 78 -13.95 13.88 -6.82
CA LEU A 78 -15.05 13.47 -5.93
C LEU A 78 -14.64 12.32 -4.98
N TRP A 79 -13.39 11.86 -5.05
CA TRP A 79 -12.86 10.82 -4.17
C TRP A 79 -12.04 11.43 -3.03
N LYS A 80 -12.50 11.23 -1.78
CA LYS A 80 -11.76 11.66 -0.59
C LYS A 80 -10.86 10.52 -0.10
N GLY A 81 -9.57 10.81 0.08
CA GLY A 81 -8.58 9.83 0.54
C GLY A 81 -8.35 8.66 -0.43
N GLY A 82 -8.89 8.72 -1.66
CA GLY A 82 -8.83 7.62 -2.63
C GLY A 82 -9.76 6.44 -2.33
N GLU A 83 -10.58 6.53 -1.29
CA GLU A 83 -11.38 5.42 -0.76
C GLU A 83 -12.88 5.66 -0.85
N THR A 84 -13.36 6.85 -0.49
CA THR A 84 -14.80 7.15 -0.43
C THR A 84 -15.17 8.19 -1.49
N CYS A 85 -16.21 7.91 -2.27
CA CYS A 85 -16.78 8.88 -3.20
C CYS A 85 -17.82 9.77 -2.49
N THR A 86 -17.66 11.09 -2.55
CA THR A 86 -18.54 12.04 -1.84
C THR A 86 -19.84 12.33 -2.58
N GLU A 87 -19.83 12.21 -3.91
CA GLU A 87 -20.99 12.46 -4.80
C GLU A 87 -21.02 11.39 -5.91
N PRO A 88 -21.40 10.14 -5.60
CA PRO A 88 -21.25 9.02 -6.55
C PRO A 88 -22.12 9.18 -7.81
N GLU A 89 -23.32 9.74 -7.73
CA GLU A 89 -24.20 9.99 -8.89
C GLU A 89 -23.54 10.96 -9.87
N LYS A 90 -22.91 12.01 -9.34
CA LYS A 90 -22.20 13.03 -10.13
C LYS A 90 -20.91 12.48 -10.73
N ALA A 91 -20.19 11.63 -9.99
CA ALA A 91 -19.04 10.91 -10.52
C ALA A 91 -19.45 10.03 -11.71
N VAL A 92 -20.54 9.27 -11.58
CA VAL A 92 -21.09 8.47 -12.69
C VAL A 92 -21.44 9.34 -13.90
N ALA A 93 -22.07 10.51 -13.70
CA ALA A 93 -22.41 11.41 -14.80
C ALA A 93 -21.17 11.87 -15.59
N TYR A 94 -20.09 12.25 -14.90
CA TYR A 94 -18.83 12.60 -15.56
C TYR A 94 -18.17 11.39 -16.24
N LEU A 95 -18.17 10.23 -15.59
CA LEU A 95 -17.56 9.02 -16.15
C LEU A 95 -18.32 8.51 -17.38
N ASN A 96 -19.63 8.67 -17.42
CA ASN A 96 -20.43 8.41 -18.62
C ASN A 96 -19.95 9.28 -19.79
N LYS A 97 -19.71 10.57 -19.55
CA LYS A 97 -19.16 11.47 -20.59
C LYS A 97 -17.77 11.05 -21.04
N ALA A 98 -16.90 10.67 -20.11
CA ALA A 98 -15.57 10.16 -20.46
C ALA A 98 -15.65 8.91 -21.34
N ILE A 99 -16.54 7.96 -21.02
CA ILE A 99 -16.74 6.71 -21.76
C ILE A 99 -17.42 6.94 -23.11
N GLU A 100 -18.38 7.87 -23.21
CA GLU A 100 -19.00 8.27 -24.47
C GLU A 100 -17.96 8.79 -25.47
N ILE A 101 -16.96 9.55 -24.98
CA ILE A 101 -15.89 10.11 -25.80
C ILE A 101 -14.79 9.07 -26.10
N GLN A 102 -14.45 8.24 -25.12
CA GLN A 102 -13.44 7.20 -25.22
C GLN A 102 -14.01 5.85 -24.74
N PRO A 103 -14.60 5.04 -25.64
CA PRO A 103 -15.30 3.81 -25.26
C PRO A 103 -14.42 2.71 -24.67
N ASP A 104 -13.10 2.81 -24.82
CA ASP A 104 -12.10 1.87 -24.31
C ASP A 104 -11.29 2.49 -23.16
N TYR A 105 -11.90 3.39 -22.38
CA TYR A 105 -11.25 4.03 -21.24
C TYR A 105 -11.39 3.18 -19.96
N TRP A 106 -10.56 2.15 -19.81
CA TRP A 106 -10.65 1.21 -18.66
C TRP A 106 -10.63 1.88 -17.29
N GLN A 107 -9.87 2.97 -17.11
CA GLN A 107 -9.86 3.70 -15.84
C GLN A 107 -11.23 4.29 -15.53
N ALA A 108 -11.93 4.81 -16.54
CA ALA A 108 -13.26 5.36 -16.37
C ALA A 108 -14.29 4.28 -15.99
N PHE A 109 -14.20 3.10 -16.61
CA PHE A 109 -15.00 1.94 -16.19
C PHE A 109 -14.69 1.55 -14.74
N ALA A 110 -13.42 1.43 -14.35
CA ALA A 110 -13.05 1.06 -12.99
C ALA A 110 -13.58 2.06 -11.94
N ARG A 111 -13.44 3.36 -12.20
CA ARG A 111 -13.97 4.42 -11.31
C ARG A 111 -15.49 4.43 -11.26
N ARG A 112 -16.16 4.16 -12.39
CA ARG A 112 -17.63 4.17 -12.47
C ARG A 112 -18.20 2.97 -11.74
N GLY A 113 -17.56 1.81 -11.88
CA GLY A 113 -17.89 0.62 -11.12
C GLY A 113 -17.74 0.82 -9.61
N LEU A 114 -16.69 1.50 -9.16
CA LEU A 114 -16.59 1.86 -7.74
C LEU A 114 -17.69 2.84 -7.30
N ALA A 115 -18.03 3.85 -8.10
CA ALA A 115 -19.13 4.77 -7.77
C ALA A 115 -20.49 4.04 -7.71
N TYR A 116 -20.75 3.09 -8.61
CA TYR A 116 -21.91 2.21 -8.54
C TYR A 116 -21.92 1.38 -7.25
N SER A 117 -20.76 0.84 -6.86
CA SER A 117 -20.62 0.08 -5.63
C SER A 117 -20.95 0.88 -4.36
N GLU A 118 -20.59 2.18 -4.32
CA GLU A 118 -20.95 3.08 -3.22
C GLU A 118 -22.46 3.37 -3.16
N MET A 119 -23.16 3.29 -4.28
CA MET A 119 -24.63 3.42 -4.36
C MET A 119 -25.37 2.09 -4.14
N GLY A 120 -24.67 0.98 -3.92
CA GLY A 120 -25.28 -0.35 -3.80
C GLY A 120 -25.69 -0.99 -5.12
N LEU A 121 -25.32 -0.38 -6.26
CA LEU A 121 -25.59 -0.87 -7.60
C LEU A 121 -24.52 -1.89 -8.01
N TRP A 122 -24.55 -3.06 -7.37
CA TRP A 122 -23.44 -4.02 -7.45
C TRP A 122 -23.34 -4.74 -8.80
N ASP A 123 -24.46 -4.96 -9.48
CA ASP A 123 -24.47 -5.60 -10.81
C ASP A 123 -23.79 -4.69 -11.84
N GLU A 124 -24.16 -3.42 -11.90
CA GLU A 124 -23.54 -2.41 -12.76
C GLU A 124 -22.06 -2.22 -12.40
N ALA A 125 -21.75 -2.24 -11.11
CA ALA A 125 -20.37 -2.16 -10.63
C ALA A 125 -19.52 -3.33 -11.13
N PHE A 126 -20.05 -4.56 -11.04
CA PHE A 126 -19.35 -5.77 -11.44
C PHE A 126 -19.13 -5.82 -12.95
N ASP A 127 -20.11 -5.38 -13.74
CA ASP A 127 -20.01 -5.29 -15.20
C ASP A 127 -18.90 -4.34 -15.63
N ASP A 128 -18.85 -3.14 -15.05
CA ASP A 128 -17.83 -2.14 -15.35
C ASP A 128 -16.43 -2.60 -14.93
N LEU A 129 -16.30 -3.17 -13.74
CA LEU A 129 -15.03 -3.71 -13.26
C LEU A 129 -14.59 -4.92 -14.09
N THR A 130 -15.52 -5.72 -14.62
CA THR A 130 -15.23 -6.80 -15.56
C THR A 130 -14.67 -6.27 -16.88
N ARG A 131 -15.21 -5.18 -17.41
CA ARG A 131 -14.65 -4.50 -18.59
C ARG A 131 -13.25 -3.98 -18.32
N ALA A 132 -13.05 -3.33 -17.17
CA ALA A 132 -11.74 -2.81 -16.75
C ALA A 132 -10.69 -3.93 -16.63
N VAL A 133 -11.01 -5.06 -15.97
CA VAL A 133 -10.13 -6.23 -15.86
C VAL A 133 -9.81 -6.83 -17.23
N ARG A 134 -10.80 -6.93 -18.12
CA ARG A 134 -10.60 -7.49 -19.47
C ARG A 134 -9.63 -6.65 -20.29
N GLN A 135 -9.72 -5.33 -20.20
CA GLN A 135 -8.88 -4.43 -20.96
C GLN A 135 -7.51 -4.22 -20.33
N HIS A 136 -7.46 -4.14 -19.00
CA HIS A 136 -6.25 -3.90 -18.24
C HIS A 136 -6.23 -4.78 -16.97
N PRO A 137 -5.72 -6.02 -17.06
CA PRO A 137 -5.63 -6.91 -15.91
C PRO A 137 -4.52 -6.44 -14.96
N SER A 138 -4.90 -5.70 -13.92
CA SER A 138 -4.00 -5.23 -12.86
C SER A 138 -4.46 -5.72 -11.50
N ALA A 139 -3.54 -5.77 -10.52
CA ALA A 139 -3.87 -6.08 -9.13
C ALA A 139 -5.03 -5.19 -8.63
N GLU A 140 -4.94 -3.89 -8.91
CA GLU A 140 -5.98 -2.90 -8.60
C GLU A 140 -7.38 -3.31 -9.13
N ASN A 141 -7.49 -3.58 -10.43
CA ASN A 141 -8.80 -3.89 -11.04
C ASN A 141 -9.37 -5.22 -10.53
N TYR A 142 -8.51 -6.23 -10.29
CA TYR A 142 -8.94 -7.50 -9.70
C TYR A 142 -9.43 -7.31 -8.27
N ALA A 143 -8.72 -6.58 -7.43
CA ALA A 143 -9.13 -6.37 -6.06
C ALA A 143 -10.48 -5.63 -5.96
N TRP A 144 -10.76 -4.70 -6.88
CA TRP A 144 -12.00 -3.93 -6.83
C TRP A 144 -13.17 -4.79 -7.28
N ARG A 145 -12.98 -5.60 -8.33
CA ARG A 145 -13.98 -6.58 -8.75
C ARG A 145 -14.23 -7.62 -7.66
N GLY A 146 -13.17 -8.05 -6.96
CA GLY A 146 -13.27 -8.95 -5.81
C GLY A 146 -14.08 -8.35 -4.65
N LEU A 147 -13.88 -7.08 -4.32
CA LEU A 147 -14.70 -6.35 -3.35
C LEU A 147 -16.18 -6.35 -3.74
N VAL A 148 -16.49 -6.02 -4.99
CA VAL A 148 -17.87 -5.98 -5.47
C VAL A 148 -18.49 -7.38 -5.48
N ALA A 149 -17.76 -8.39 -5.94
CA ALA A 149 -18.20 -9.78 -5.88
C ALA A 149 -18.55 -10.20 -4.44
N PHE A 150 -17.75 -9.79 -3.46
CA PHE A 150 -18.04 -10.05 -2.06
C PHE A 150 -19.31 -9.34 -1.58
N ARG A 151 -19.51 -8.06 -1.95
CA ARG A 151 -20.75 -7.30 -1.65
C ARG A 151 -21.99 -7.95 -2.27
N MET A 152 -21.85 -8.63 -3.42
CA MET A 152 -22.91 -9.42 -4.06
C MET A 152 -23.16 -10.79 -3.39
N GLY A 153 -22.38 -11.17 -2.37
CA GLY A 153 -22.42 -12.51 -1.77
C GLY A 153 -21.71 -13.60 -2.59
N ASN A 154 -21.04 -13.25 -3.68
CA ASN A 154 -20.23 -14.18 -4.48
C ASN A 154 -18.85 -14.37 -3.84
N GLN A 155 -18.80 -15.10 -2.72
CA GLN A 155 -17.58 -15.36 -1.95
C GLN A 155 -16.51 -16.08 -2.77
N LEU A 156 -16.90 -17.10 -3.55
CA LEU A 156 -15.98 -17.85 -4.41
C LEU A 156 -15.32 -16.94 -5.48
N GLY A 157 -16.12 -16.10 -6.14
CA GLY A 157 -15.64 -15.13 -7.12
C GLY A 157 -14.72 -14.09 -6.49
N ALA A 158 -15.10 -13.58 -5.32
CA ALA A 158 -14.28 -12.63 -4.56
C ALA A 158 -12.91 -13.21 -4.20
N ARG A 159 -12.88 -14.41 -3.59
CA ARG A 159 -11.64 -15.10 -3.23
C ARG A 159 -10.73 -15.32 -4.43
N LYS A 160 -11.30 -15.71 -5.58
CA LYS A 160 -10.56 -15.89 -6.83
C LYS A 160 -9.91 -14.59 -7.30
N ASP A 161 -10.68 -13.51 -7.37
CA ASP A 161 -10.17 -12.22 -7.85
C ASP A 161 -9.15 -11.61 -6.89
N LEU A 162 -9.39 -11.70 -5.58
CA LEU A 162 -8.47 -11.19 -4.57
C LEU A 162 -7.16 -11.98 -4.54
N THR A 163 -7.23 -13.30 -4.69
CA THR A 163 -6.02 -14.13 -4.86
C THR A 163 -5.27 -13.72 -6.12
N ARG A 164 -5.97 -13.51 -7.24
CA ARG A 164 -5.34 -13.06 -8.48
C ARG A 164 -4.68 -11.68 -8.34
N SER A 165 -5.30 -10.76 -7.60
CA SER A 165 -4.68 -9.48 -7.27
C SER A 165 -3.36 -9.65 -6.55
N LEU A 166 -3.31 -10.52 -5.54
CA LEU A 166 -2.13 -10.76 -4.71
C LEU A 166 -1.02 -11.51 -5.44
N GLU A 167 -1.37 -12.35 -6.42
CA GLU A 167 -0.40 -12.95 -7.35
C GLU A 167 0.28 -11.92 -8.25
N LEU A 168 -0.46 -10.88 -8.66
CA LEU A 168 0.07 -9.79 -9.50
C LEU A 168 0.88 -8.79 -8.69
N ASP A 169 0.41 -8.45 -7.49
CA ASP A 169 1.07 -7.55 -6.57
C ASP A 169 0.75 -7.91 -5.11
N SER A 170 1.71 -8.56 -4.46
CA SER A 170 1.59 -8.95 -3.05
C SER A 170 1.68 -7.77 -2.08
N SER A 171 2.04 -6.57 -2.54
CA SER A 171 2.05 -5.35 -1.72
C SER A 171 0.66 -4.69 -1.65
N GLN A 172 -0.32 -5.17 -2.44
CA GLN A 172 -1.62 -4.55 -2.48
C GLN A 172 -2.44 -4.82 -1.20
N HIS A 173 -2.31 -3.91 -0.21
CA HIS A 173 -2.96 -4.00 1.10
C HIS A 173 -4.48 -4.21 1.05
N ARG A 174 -5.20 -3.51 0.16
CA ARG A 174 -6.65 -3.70 -0.05
C ARG A 174 -7.03 -5.15 -0.36
N ALA A 175 -6.26 -5.83 -1.20
CA ALA A 175 -6.56 -7.21 -1.58
C ALA A 175 -6.44 -8.17 -0.39
N TRP A 176 -5.42 -7.98 0.46
CA TRP A 176 -5.30 -8.70 1.73
C TRP A 176 -6.50 -8.43 2.66
N ASN A 177 -6.83 -7.15 2.89
CA ASN A 177 -7.93 -6.77 3.79
C ASN A 177 -9.29 -7.29 3.30
N TYR A 178 -9.56 -7.25 1.99
CA TYR A 178 -10.79 -7.78 1.43
C TYR A 178 -10.82 -9.31 1.46
N ARG A 179 -9.69 -9.99 1.24
CA ARG A 179 -9.67 -11.47 1.29
C ARG A 179 -9.86 -11.97 2.71
N ALA A 180 -9.27 -11.29 3.69
CA ALA A 180 -9.54 -11.54 5.10
C ALA A 180 -11.04 -11.37 5.44
N ALA A 181 -11.73 -10.39 4.86
CA ALA A 181 -13.17 -10.22 5.06
C ALA A 181 -13.99 -11.38 4.46
N VAL A 182 -13.58 -11.91 3.30
CA VAL A 182 -14.18 -13.13 2.72
C VAL A 182 -13.96 -14.33 3.64
N GLU A 183 -12.73 -14.50 4.13
CA GLU A 183 -12.34 -15.59 5.04
C GLU A 183 -13.12 -15.54 6.36
N LEU A 184 -13.31 -14.35 6.95
CA LEU A 184 -14.18 -14.19 8.12
C LEU A 184 -15.62 -14.61 7.85
N ALA A 185 -16.16 -14.26 6.68
CA ALA A 185 -17.52 -14.64 6.31
C ALA A 185 -17.67 -16.16 6.05
N GLU A 186 -16.55 -16.86 5.86
CA GLU A 186 -16.46 -18.31 5.74
C GLU A 186 -16.02 -18.99 7.06
N ASP A 187 -15.94 -18.24 8.17
CA ASP A 187 -15.51 -18.70 9.50
C ASP A 187 -14.03 -19.17 9.56
N GLU A 188 -13.22 -18.79 8.58
CA GLU A 188 -11.78 -19.09 8.50
C GLU A 188 -10.94 -18.08 9.31
N ILE A 189 -11.22 -17.95 10.61
CA ILE A 189 -10.70 -16.88 11.48
C ILE A 189 -9.16 -16.78 11.47
N ALA A 190 -8.45 -17.91 11.51
CA ALA A 190 -6.99 -17.92 11.53
C ALA A 190 -6.38 -17.37 10.22
N ALA A 191 -6.97 -17.71 9.08
CA ALA A 191 -6.55 -17.21 7.78
C ALA A 191 -6.82 -15.70 7.69
N ALA A 192 -8.03 -15.28 8.08
CA ALA A 192 -8.41 -13.87 8.08
C ALA A 192 -7.46 -12.99 8.92
N CYS A 193 -7.10 -13.43 10.12
CA CYS A 193 -6.16 -12.69 10.96
C CYS A 193 -4.75 -12.61 10.35
N ALA A 194 -4.31 -13.66 9.66
CA ALA A 194 -3.02 -13.64 8.95
C ALA A 194 -3.06 -12.65 7.78
N ASP A 195 -4.14 -12.64 7.02
CA ASP A 195 -4.32 -11.72 5.89
C ASP A 195 -4.48 -10.26 6.34
N PHE A 196 -5.25 -9.99 7.40
CA PHE A 196 -5.29 -8.65 8.00
C PHE A 196 -3.91 -8.17 8.48
N ALA A 197 -3.10 -9.06 9.07
CA ALA A 197 -1.74 -8.73 9.46
C ALA A 197 -0.85 -8.40 8.24
N LYS A 198 -1.04 -9.09 7.12
CA LYS A 198 -0.38 -8.75 5.84
C LYS A 198 -0.85 -7.42 5.28
N GLY A 199 -2.16 -7.14 5.27
CA GLY A 199 -2.72 -5.85 4.88
C GLY A 199 -2.14 -4.69 5.69
N CYS A 200 -2.05 -4.86 7.02
CA CYS A 200 -1.45 -3.88 7.93
C CYS A 200 0.04 -3.67 7.66
N SER A 201 0.81 -4.75 7.46
CA SER A 201 2.24 -4.66 7.11
C SER A 201 2.49 -3.93 5.78
N ASN A 202 1.50 -3.94 4.89
CA ASN A 202 1.53 -3.26 3.59
C ASN A 202 0.87 -1.87 3.60
N GLY A 203 0.55 -1.31 4.77
CA GLY A 203 0.19 0.10 4.93
C GLY A 203 -1.27 0.40 5.27
N ASP A 204 -2.14 -0.60 5.40
CA ASP A 204 -3.54 -0.39 5.83
C ASP A 204 -3.92 -1.36 6.95
N CYS A 205 -3.84 -0.84 8.18
CA CYS A 205 -4.13 -1.59 9.39
C CYS A 205 -5.62 -1.57 9.78
N THR A 206 -6.50 -0.92 9.01
CA THR A 206 -7.91 -0.75 9.35
C THR A 206 -8.61 -2.08 9.65
N GLY A 207 -8.35 -3.09 8.81
CA GLY A 207 -8.92 -4.44 8.98
C GLY A 207 -8.43 -5.11 10.28
N MET A 208 -7.13 -5.10 10.52
CA MET A 208 -6.52 -5.72 11.71
C MET A 208 -6.98 -5.04 13.01
N GLU A 209 -7.01 -3.71 13.04
CA GLU A 209 -7.46 -2.94 14.20
C GLU A 209 -8.95 -3.15 14.50
N SER A 210 -9.77 -3.23 13.46
CA SER A 210 -11.19 -3.58 13.61
C SER A 210 -11.36 -4.98 14.19
N ALA A 211 -10.65 -5.97 13.65
CA ALA A 211 -10.73 -7.35 14.10
C ALA A 211 -10.26 -7.52 15.56
N ARG A 212 -9.22 -6.79 15.98
CA ARG A 212 -8.76 -6.75 17.38
C ARG A 212 -9.77 -6.13 18.32
N ARG A 213 -10.36 -4.99 17.95
CA ARG A 213 -11.41 -4.33 18.76
C ARG A 213 -12.62 -5.22 18.99
N GLN A 214 -12.93 -6.08 18.03
CA GLN A 214 -14.03 -7.05 18.11
C GLN A 214 -13.63 -8.37 18.80
N GLY A 215 -12.36 -8.53 19.20
CA GLY A 215 -11.86 -9.77 19.82
C GLY A 215 -11.72 -10.95 18.86
N VAL A 216 -11.86 -10.72 17.54
CA VAL A 216 -11.73 -11.74 16.49
C VAL A 216 -10.25 -12.13 16.31
N CYS A 217 -9.38 -11.13 16.20
CA CYS A 217 -7.94 -11.30 16.09
C CYS A 217 -7.21 -10.82 17.34
N LYS A 218 -6.01 -11.37 17.58
CA LYS A 218 -5.15 -10.99 18.72
C LYS A 218 -4.11 -9.94 18.34
#